data_AF-A0A6N7FIU6-F1
#
_entry.id   AF-A0A6N7FIU6-F1
#
_cell.length_a   1.000
_cell.length_b   1.000
_cell.length_c   1.000
_cell.angle_alpha   90.00
_cell.angle_beta   90.00
_cell.angle_gamma   90.00
#
_symmetry.space_group_name_H-M   'P 1'
#
loop_
_entity.id
_entity.type
_entity.pdbx_description
1 polymer ?
#
loop_
_entity_poly.entity_id
_entity_poly.type
_entity_poly.pdbx_seq_one_letter_code
_entity_poly.pdbx_strand_id
1 'polypeptide(L)'
;MRPRPWPWCTPPARGRARDRPLPGPRPHRVEVDERPRRCLRGDGGSRHPSRRRADGKGVQHRLLLLGLALVAVALTACGDASGRLADKSAAGPTSGLDALEVLSDLAIEAQHLAAPAYGRDQWPHWLDADGDGCDTRDEVLLDEAAVVPAAGAGCTLDGGRWVSAFDHRHTADAVALDVDHLVSLAEAHRSGGWAWDEEEKAAYANDLDDPRTLVAVAASSNRAKGDRDPAGWLPEEGVCRYAADWVAVKARWGLSVDAEEATTLSDLLVDPCAGTTVAPWPPPSTGDGGAAPPSTSGVPVPLVPAGADPFPNCSAARAVGAAPLHQGEPGYGAHLDGDGDGTACE
;
A
#
# COMPACT_ATOMS: atom_id res chain seq x y z
N MET A 1 -8.65 67.00 45.79
CA MET A 1 -7.71 66.38 44.83
C MET A 1 -8.41 65.25 44.10
N ARG A 2 -8.73 65.44 42.81
CA ARG A 2 -8.73 64.46 41.70
C ARG A 2 -9.20 65.20 40.43
N PRO A 3 -8.55 65.01 39.28
CA PRO A 3 -8.68 65.87 38.11
C PRO A 3 -9.85 65.47 37.19
N ARG A 4 -10.29 66.43 36.38
CA ARG A 4 -11.36 66.34 35.37
C ARG A 4 -10.90 65.58 34.10
N PRO A 5 -11.77 64.79 33.45
CA PRO A 5 -11.52 64.28 32.10
C PRO A 5 -11.94 65.27 31.00
N TRP A 6 -11.14 65.30 29.92
CA TRP A 6 -11.38 66.04 28.67
C TRP A 6 -12.12 65.16 27.62
N PRO A 7 -12.74 65.76 26.58
CA PRO A 7 -13.75 65.12 25.75
C PRO A 7 -13.29 64.79 24.31
N TRP A 8 -14.17 64.07 23.60
CA TRP A 8 -14.23 63.84 22.14
C TRP A 8 -13.39 62.69 21.56
N CYS A 9 -14.07 61.65 21.09
CA CYS A 9 -14.16 61.31 19.66
C CYS A 9 -15.09 60.10 19.44
N THR A 10 -16.19 60.35 18.72
CA THR A 10 -17.12 59.37 18.15
C THR A 10 -16.47 58.55 17.03
N PRO A 11 -16.79 57.24 16.90
CA PRO A 11 -16.31 56.42 15.79
C PRO A 11 -17.06 56.73 14.48
N PRO A 12 -16.41 56.61 13.29
CA PRO A 12 -17.05 56.90 12.02
C PRO A 12 -17.99 55.77 11.54
N ALA A 13 -19.00 56.19 10.77
CA ALA A 13 -20.06 55.36 10.20
C ALA A 13 -19.55 54.37 9.13
N ARG A 14 -20.19 53.19 9.09
CA ARG A 14 -19.97 52.14 8.08
C ARG A 14 -20.38 52.63 6.69
N GLY A 15 -19.41 52.84 5.81
CA GLY A 15 -19.62 53.04 4.38
C GLY A 15 -19.90 51.71 3.67
N ARG A 16 -20.95 51.66 2.85
CA ARG A 16 -21.25 50.53 1.96
C ARG A 16 -20.20 50.48 0.84
N ALA A 17 -19.38 49.44 0.80
CA ALA A 17 -18.56 49.13 -0.36
C ALA A 17 -19.47 48.59 -1.48
N ARG A 18 -19.37 49.21 -2.65
CA ARG A 18 -20.02 48.77 -3.89
C ARG A 18 -19.20 47.64 -4.49
N ASP A 19 -19.86 46.56 -4.89
CA ASP A 19 -19.27 45.47 -5.66
C ASP A 19 -18.62 46.00 -6.94
N ARG A 20 -17.31 45.76 -7.08
CA ARG A 20 -16.60 45.85 -8.35
C ARG A 20 -16.51 44.43 -8.93
N PRO A 21 -16.94 44.18 -10.18
CA PRO A 21 -16.73 42.88 -10.81
C PRO A 21 -15.24 42.66 -11.07
N LEU A 22 -14.77 41.44 -10.78
CA LEU A 22 -13.44 40.95 -11.15
C LEU A 22 -13.31 40.90 -12.69
N PRO A 23 -12.13 41.22 -13.26
CA PRO A 23 -11.90 41.04 -14.69
C PRO A 23 -11.84 39.53 -15.01
N GLY A 24 -12.68 39.09 -15.94
CA GLY A 24 -12.70 37.71 -16.44
C GLY A 24 -11.42 37.32 -17.20
N PRO A 25 -11.17 36.01 -17.39
CA PRO A 25 -9.97 35.51 -18.06
C PRO A 25 -9.97 35.91 -19.55
N ARG A 26 -8.81 36.33 -20.04
CA ARG A 26 -8.58 36.60 -21.46
C ARG A 26 -8.56 35.28 -22.23
N PRO A 27 -9.21 35.17 -23.41
CA PRO A 27 -9.10 33.97 -24.22
C PRO A 27 -7.69 33.84 -24.79
N HIS A 28 -7.08 32.67 -24.59
CA HIS A 28 -5.88 32.26 -25.31
C HIS A 28 -6.23 32.12 -26.79
N ARG A 29 -5.62 32.96 -27.62
CA ARG A 29 -5.66 32.86 -29.07
C ARG A 29 -4.85 31.63 -29.45
N VAL A 30 -5.52 30.57 -29.90
CA VAL A 30 -4.89 29.45 -30.60
C VAL A 30 -4.44 29.98 -31.94
N GLU A 31 -3.12 30.12 -32.11
CA GLU A 31 -2.48 30.41 -33.38
C GLU A 31 -2.39 29.08 -34.14
N VAL A 32 -3.27 28.92 -35.13
CA VAL A 32 -3.29 27.78 -36.05
C VAL A 32 -2.15 27.99 -37.06
N ASP A 33 -1.11 27.16 -37.00
CA ASP A 33 -0.05 27.11 -38.04
C ASP A 33 -0.65 26.50 -39.32
N GLU A 34 -1.19 27.36 -40.18
CA GLU A 34 -1.62 26.99 -41.53
C GLU A 34 -0.39 26.77 -42.43
N ARG A 35 0.22 25.59 -42.35
CA ARG A 35 1.14 25.11 -43.39
C ARG A 35 0.37 24.43 -44.53
N PRO A 36 0.54 24.87 -45.79
CA PRO A 36 -0.16 24.27 -46.91
C PRO A 36 0.34 22.86 -47.21
N ARG A 37 -0.59 21.89 -47.18
CA ARG A 37 -0.41 20.52 -47.69
C ARG A 37 -0.13 20.57 -49.20
N ARG A 38 1.11 20.29 -49.61
CA ARG A 38 1.42 19.95 -51.00
C ARG A 38 1.04 18.50 -51.26
N CYS A 39 -0.01 18.31 -52.04
CA CYS A 39 -0.28 17.08 -52.76
C CYS A 39 0.79 16.92 -53.85
N LEU A 40 1.57 15.84 -53.80
CA LEU A 40 2.28 15.33 -54.97
C LEU A 40 1.62 14.02 -55.41
N ARG A 41 1.25 14.04 -56.69
CA ARG A 41 0.78 12.89 -57.47
C ARG A 41 1.81 11.77 -57.43
N GLY A 42 1.30 10.56 -57.43
CA GLY A 42 2.10 9.35 -57.51
C GLY A 42 2.75 9.12 -58.88
N ASP A 43 3.73 8.25 -58.85
CA ASP A 43 4.13 7.42 -59.98
C ASP A 43 4.25 5.98 -59.50
N GLY A 44 3.71 5.08 -60.31
CA GLY A 44 3.60 3.65 -60.02
C GLY A 44 4.94 2.91 -60.08
N GLY A 45 4.98 1.79 -59.37
CA GLY A 45 6.14 0.91 -59.37
C GLY A 45 5.81 -0.46 -58.77
N SER A 46 4.91 -1.21 -59.41
CA SER A 46 4.73 -2.64 -59.15
C SER A 46 6.03 -3.39 -59.42
N ARG A 47 6.58 -4.08 -58.41
CA ARG A 47 7.55 -5.17 -58.62
C ARG A 47 7.18 -6.37 -57.74
N HIS A 48 6.85 -7.45 -58.42
CA HIS A 48 6.65 -8.80 -57.93
C HIS A 48 7.78 -9.30 -57.01
N PRO A 49 7.47 -10.03 -55.94
CA PRO A 49 8.35 -11.08 -55.44
C PRO A 49 8.10 -12.37 -56.23
N SER A 50 9.15 -12.83 -56.90
CA SER A 50 9.20 -14.06 -57.68
C SER A 50 9.18 -15.27 -56.75
N ARG A 51 8.21 -16.17 -57.02
CA ARG A 51 8.18 -17.54 -56.49
C ARG A 51 9.41 -18.30 -56.98
N ARG A 52 10.23 -18.83 -56.07
CA ARG A 52 11.11 -19.96 -56.38
C ARG A 52 10.50 -21.23 -55.80
N ARG A 53 10.01 -22.08 -56.71
CA ARG A 53 9.89 -23.53 -56.50
C ARG A 53 11.28 -24.14 -56.65
N ALA A 54 11.62 -25.06 -55.76
CA ALA A 54 12.57 -26.12 -56.05
C ALA A 54 11.99 -27.42 -55.49
N ASP A 55 11.70 -28.34 -56.42
CA ASP A 55 11.28 -29.71 -56.21
C ASP A 55 12.43 -30.57 -55.65
N GLY A 56 12.09 -31.62 -54.89
CA GLY A 56 13.07 -32.67 -54.58
C GLY A 56 12.63 -33.72 -53.56
N LYS A 57 11.88 -34.74 -54.03
CA LYS A 57 11.99 -36.19 -53.71
C LYS A 57 12.23 -36.57 -52.23
N GLY A 58 11.29 -37.16 -51.49
CA GLY A 58 10.56 -38.40 -51.77
C GLY A 58 11.32 -39.63 -51.26
N VAL A 59 10.97 -40.16 -50.07
CA VAL A 59 11.03 -41.59 -49.71
C VAL A 59 9.98 -41.86 -48.62
N GLN A 60 9.06 -42.79 -48.89
CA GLN A 60 8.19 -43.45 -47.92
C GLN A 60 8.73 -44.84 -47.59
N HIS A 61 8.43 -45.32 -46.38
CA HIS A 61 8.37 -46.71 -45.86
C HIS A 61 8.86 -46.70 -44.39
N ARG A 62 8.35 -47.45 -43.41
CA ARG A 62 7.39 -48.56 -43.32
C ARG A 62 7.14 -48.84 -41.82
N LEU A 63 5.88 -49.14 -41.50
CA LEU A 63 5.38 -50.20 -40.60
C LEU A 63 6.00 -50.49 -39.21
N LEU A 64 5.11 -50.47 -38.21
CA LEU A 64 4.77 -51.49 -37.18
C LEU A 64 5.88 -52.33 -36.51
N LEU A 65 5.81 -52.45 -35.17
CA LEU A 65 5.63 -53.68 -34.36
C LEU A 65 5.81 -53.30 -32.86
N LEU A 66 4.77 -53.31 -32.03
CA LEU A 66 4.35 -54.43 -31.15
C LEU A 66 5.51 -55.12 -30.42
N GLY A 67 5.65 -54.82 -29.13
CA GLY A 67 6.47 -55.56 -28.17
C GLY A 67 5.77 -55.61 -26.82
N LEU A 68 4.90 -56.60 -26.66
CA LEU A 68 4.19 -56.91 -25.41
C LEU A 68 4.83 -58.16 -24.79
N ALA A 69 4.81 -58.18 -23.45
CA ALA A 69 5.05 -59.30 -22.53
C ALA A 69 6.51 -59.63 -22.14
N LEU A 70 6.82 -59.49 -20.84
CA LEU A 70 6.78 -60.66 -19.95
C LEU A 70 6.76 -60.26 -18.47
N VAL A 71 5.77 -60.81 -17.79
CA VAL A 71 5.55 -60.83 -16.34
C VAL A 71 6.60 -61.73 -15.70
N ALA A 72 7.23 -61.27 -14.61
CA ALA A 72 7.84 -62.15 -13.61
C ALA A 72 7.42 -61.66 -12.22
N VAL A 73 6.34 -62.26 -11.73
CA VAL A 73 5.95 -62.25 -10.32
C VAL A 73 6.79 -63.30 -9.61
N ALA A 74 7.49 -62.91 -8.55
CA ALA A 74 7.92 -63.83 -7.50
C ALA A 74 7.82 -63.11 -6.15
N LEU A 75 6.71 -63.36 -5.43
CA LEU A 75 6.62 -63.18 -3.98
C LEU A 75 7.54 -64.22 -3.32
N THR A 76 8.36 -63.90 -2.33
CA THR A 76 8.11 -63.99 -0.86
C THR A 76 9.53 -63.96 -0.25
N ALA A 77 9.85 -63.37 0.91
CA ALA A 77 9.20 -63.49 2.20
C ALA A 77 9.77 -62.49 3.24
N CYS A 78 9.05 -62.43 4.36
CA CYS A 78 9.48 -62.06 5.73
C CYS A 78 9.47 -60.59 6.14
N GLY A 79 8.65 -60.31 7.16
CA GLY A 79 8.93 -59.25 8.13
C GLY A 79 7.69 -58.57 8.69
N ASP A 80 7.17 -59.09 9.81
CA ASP A 80 6.21 -58.42 10.68
C ASP A 80 6.63 -56.99 11.03
N ALA A 81 5.76 -56.03 10.71
CA ALA A 81 5.60 -54.79 11.48
C ALA A 81 4.30 -54.12 11.01
N SER A 82 3.15 -54.52 11.57
CA SER A 82 2.00 -53.62 11.65
C SER A 82 2.31 -52.52 12.67
N GLY A 83 3.27 -51.66 12.31
CA GLY A 83 3.34 -50.31 12.82
C GLY A 83 2.05 -49.63 12.40
N ARG A 84 1.31 -49.11 13.38
CA ARG A 84 0.26 -48.14 13.15
C ARG A 84 0.84 -47.10 12.19
N LEU A 85 0.32 -47.04 10.96
CA LEU A 85 0.39 -45.82 10.19
C LEU A 85 -0.39 -44.81 11.03
N ALA A 86 0.34 -44.14 11.92
CA ALA A 86 -0.05 -42.84 12.38
C ALA A 86 -0.29 -42.06 11.09
N ASP A 87 -1.56 -41.78 10.83
CA ASP A 87 -1.96 -40.83 9.84
C ASP A 87 -1.26 -39.52 10.22
N LYS A 88 -0.14 -39.28 9.54
CA LYS A 88 0.61 -38.05 9.60
C LYS A 88 0.12 -37.14 8.47
N SER A 89 -1.18 -37.16 8.17
CA SER A 89 -1.88 -35.97 7.69
C SER A 89 -2.07 -35.01 8.86
N ALA A 90 -0.96 -34.47 9.35
CA ALA A 90 -0.97 -33.10 9.81
C ALA A 90 -0.47 -32.27 8.62
N ALA A 91 -1.37 -32.04 7.66
CA ALA A 91 -1.40 -30.72 7.05
C ALA A 91 -1.80 -29.80 8.21
N GLY A 92 -0.80 -29.29 8.95
CA GLY A 92 -1.02 -28.17 9.84
C GLY A 92 -1.65 -27.06 9.02
N PRO A 93 -2.50 -26.20 9.61
CA PRO A 93 -2.99 -25.09 8.85
C PRO A 93 -1.76 -24.22 8.54
N THR A 94 -1.40 -24.09 7.27
CA THR A 94 -0.95 -22.80 6.75
C THR A 94 -2.17 -21.89 6.77
N SER A 95 -2.70 -21.62 7.96
CA SER A 95 -3.77 -20.66 8.20
C SER A 95 -3.14 -19.30 8.10
N GLY A 96 -3.64 -18.45 7.22
CA GLY A 96 -3.34 -17.02 7.31
C GLY A 96 -3.67 -16.51 8.71
N LEU A 97 -2.99 -15.45 9.12
CA LEU A 97 -3.27 -14.74 10.36
C LEU A 97 -4.62 -14.03 10.21
N ASP A 98 -5.44 -13.98 11.25
CA ASP A 98 -6.67 -13.20 11.19
C ASP A 98 -6.32 -11.71 11.14
N ALA A 99 -6.87 -10.97 10.18
CA ALA A 99 -6.51 -9.57 9.97
C ALA A 99 -6.93 -8.67 11.15
N LEU A 100 -8.01 -9.02 11.86
CA LEU A 100 -8.46 -8.28 13.04
C LEU A 100 -7.51 -8.53 14.22
N GLU A 101 -7.00 -9.76 14.36
CA GLU A 101 -5.94 -10.06 15.34
C GLU A 101 -4.66 -9.27 15.02
N VAL A 102 -4.22 -9.23 13.76
CA VAL A 102 -3.06 -8.43 13.34
C VAL A 102 -3.28 -6.93 13.63
N LEU A 103 -4.47 -6.40 13.35
CA LEU A 103 -4.81 -5.02 13.69
C LEU A 103 -4.69 -4.76 15.20
N SER A 104 -5.13 -5.71 16.04
CA SER A 104 -5.11 -5.55 17.50
C SER A 104 -3.70 -5.49 18.10
N ASP A 105 -2.69 -5.97 17.36
CA ASP A 105 -1.28 -5.90 17.75
C ASP A 105 -0.58 -4.61 17.28
N LEU A 106 -1.20 -3.81 16.40
CA LEU A 106 -0.64 -2.54 15.93
C LEU A 106 -0.71 -1.47 17.03
N ALA A 107 0.35 -0.67 17.14
CA ALA A 107 0.36 0.49 18.01
C ALA A 107 -0.65 1.54 17.49
N ILE A 108 -1.52 2.01 18.38
CA ILE A 108 -2.38 3.16 18.11
C ILE A 108 -1.64 4.41 18.58
N GLU A 109 -1.28 5.30 17.65
CA GLU A 109 -0.57 6.53 17.95
C GLU A 109 -1.21 7.72 17.24
N ALA A 110 -1.37 8.82 17.97
CA ALA A 110 -1.71 10.09 17.34
C ALA A 110 -0.56 10.55 16.45
N GLN A 111 -0.89 11.25 15.36
CA GLN A 111 0.12 11.84 14.48
C GLN A 111 1.14 12.64 15.30
N HIS A 112 2.42 12.34 15.08
CA HIS A 112 3.47 12.92 15.89
C HIS A 112 3.66 14.40 15.52
N LEU A 113 3.08 15.32 16.31
CA LEU A 113 3.11 16.76 16.03
C LEU A 113 4.53 17.35 16.01
N ALA A 114 5.52 16.64 16.59
CA ALA A 114 6.93 17.02 16.55
C ALA A 114 7.71 16.40 15.37
N ALA A 115 7.09 15.54 14.56
CA ALA A 115 7.75 14.94 13.41
C ALA A 115 8.06 16.00 12.35
N PRO A 116 9.17 15.84 11.60
CA PRO A 116 9.44 16.71 10.47
C PRO A 116 8.32 16.59 9.43
N ALA A 117 8.09 17.66 8.67
CA ALA A 117 7.18 17.62 7.55
C ALA A 117 7.63 16.57 6.52
N TYR A 118 6.66 15.85 5.95
CA TYR A 118 6.91 14.91 4.87
C TYR A 118 7.56 15.60 3.66
N GLY A 119 8.64 15.01 3.15
CA GLY A 119 9.27 15.37 1.89
C GLY A 119 9.48 14.12 1.05
N ARG A 120 8.87 14.06 -0.14
CA ARG A 120 8.93 12.88 -1.03
C ARG A 120 10.36 12.55 -1.47
N ASP A 121 11.22 13.54 -1.57
CA ASP A 121 12.65 13.40 -1.91
C ASP A 121 13.47 12.69 -0.84
N GLN A 122 12.95 12.55 0.39
CA GLN A 122 13.56 11.76 1.46
C GLN A 122 13.34 10.25 1.31
N TRP A 123 12.57 9.83 0.30
CA TRP A 123 12.20 8.44 0.04
C TRP A 123 12.70 8.06 -1.34
N PRO A 124 13.97 7.62 -1.51
CA PRO A 124 14.47 7.17 -2.80
C PRO A 124 13.60 6.02 -3.32
N HIS A 125 12.98 6.20 -4.49
CA HIS A 125 12.00 5.25 -5.05
C HIS A 125 12.17 5.13 -6.56
N TRP A 126 11.69 4.02 -7.09
CA TRP A 126 11.93 3.58 -8.47
C TRP A 126 13.41 3.31 -8.70
N LEU A 127 13.97 2.49 -7.82
CA LEU A 127 15.33 2.00 -7.98
C LEU A 127 15.34 0.81 -8.95
N ASP A 128 16.37 0.77 -9.79
CA ASP A 128 16.76 -0.41 -10.57
C ASP A 128 17.77 -1.19 -9.71
N ALA A 129 17.25 -2.09 -8.89
CA ALA A 129 18.04 -2.73 -7.82
C ALA A 129 19.00 -3.80 -8.36
N ASP A 130 18.64 -4.48 -9.45
CA ASP A 130 19.44 -5.54 -10.05
C ASP A 130 20.24 -5.08 -11.29
N GLY A 131 20.00 -3.85 -11.75
CA GLY A 131 20.73 -3.22 -12.84
C GLY A 131 20.33 -3.74 -14.22
N ASP A 132 19.15 -4.33 -14.36
CA ASP A 132 18.67 -4.90 -15.62
C ASP A 132 18.00 -3.83 -16.54
N GLY A 133 17.76 -2.63 -16.00
CA GLY A 133 17.17 -1.49 -16.67
C GLY A 133 15.66 -1.33 -16.44
N CYS A 134 15.03 -2.19 -15.65
CA CYS A 134 13.69 -2.04 -15.10
C CYS A 134 13.78 -1.45 -13.70
N ASP A 135 13.12 -0.31 -13.49
CA ASP A 135 12.98 0.21 -12.14
C ASP A 135 11.90 -0.56 -11.38
N THR A 136 11.83 -0.37 -10.06
CA THR A 136 10.83 -1.01 -9.19
C THR A 136 9.38 -0.85 -9.70
N ARG A 137 9.05 0.28 -10.36
CA ARG A 137 7.69 0.46 -10.91
C ARG A 137 7.46 -0.54 -12.04
N ASP A 138 8.42 -0.67 -12.95
CA ASP A 138 8.30 -1.59 -14.06
C ASP A 138 8.36 -3.05 -13.60
N GLU A 139 9.11 -3.37 -12.54
CA GLU A 139 9.11 -4.70 -11.90
C GLU A 139 7.71 -5.10 -11.40
N VAL A 140 7.03 -4.20 -10.69
CA VAL A 140 5.65 -4.46 -10.22
C VAL A 140 4.71 -4.66 -11.41
N LEU A 141 4.86 -3.88 -12.48
CA LEU A 141 4.05 -4.09 -13.67
C LEU A 141 4.35 -5.41 -14.38
N LEU A 142 5.58 -5.91 -14.34
CA LEU A 142 5.92 -7.22 -14.90
C LEU A 142 5.34 -8.36 -14.05
N ASP A 143 5.44 -8.25 -12.73
CA ASP A 143 4.97 -9.27 -11.78
C ASP A 143 3.44 -9.39 -11.76
N GLU A 144 2.73 -8.25 -11.65
CA GLU A 144 1.27 -8.25 -11.51
C GLU A 144 0.50 -8.41 -12.84
N ALA A 145 1.21 -8.52 -13.95
CA ALA A 145 0.59 -8.67 -15.26
C ALA A 145 -0.13 -10.03 -15.40
N ALA A 146 -1.45 -10.00 -15.51
CA ALA A 146 -2.26 -11.17 -15.89
C ALA A 146 -1.84 -11.76 -17.25
N VAL A 147 -1.29 -10.92 -18.15
CA VAL A 147 -0.44 -11.37 -19.25
C VAL A 147 0.79 -10.50 -19.28
N VAL A 148 1.96 -11.12 -19.10
CA VAL A 148 3.25 -10.43 -19.04
C VAL A 148 3.58 -9.77 -20.39
N PRO A 149 3.88 -8.45 -20.42
CA PRO A 149 4.36 -7.76 -21.62
C PRO A 149 5.78 -8.18 -22.00
N ALA A 150 6.23 -7.83 -23.20
CA ALA A 150 7.65 -7.88 -23.52
C ALA A 150 8.36 -6.66 -22.93
N ALA A 151 9.48 -6.84 -22.25
CA ALA A 151 10.34 -5.75 -21.79
C ALA A 151 11.40 -5.43 -22.86
N GLY A 152 11.35 -4.22 -23.42
CA GLY A 152 12.32 -3.68 -24.37
C GLY A 152 13.53 -3.04 -23.69
N ALA A 153 14.35 -2.33 -24.48
CA ALA A 153 15.49 -1.59 -23.95
C ALA A 153 15.04 -0.50 -22.95
N GLY A 154 15.68 -0.43 -21.77
CA GLY A 154 15.29 0.48 -20.70
C GLY A 154 13.86 0.22 -20.21
N CYS A 155 13.50 -1.06 -20.09
CA CYS A 155 12.19 -1.56 -19.64
C CYS A 155 10.94 -0.98 -20.31
N THR A 156 11.04 -0.59 -21.60
CA THR A 156 9.84 -0.20 -22.32
C THR A 156 8.91 -1.41 -22.51
N LEU A 157 7.78 -1.43 -21.79
CA LEU A 157 6.81 -2.51 -21.83
C LEU A 157 5.97 -2.46 -23.12
N ASP A 158 5.94 -3.56 -23.87
CA ASP A 158 5.12 -3.74 -25.08
C ASP A 158 4.09 -4.86 -24.89
N GLY A 159 2.80 -4.49 -25.00
CA GLY A 159 1.68 -5.38 -24.77
C GLY A 159 1.28 -5.49 -23.29
N GLY A 160 0.87 -6.70 -22.90
CA GLY A 160 0.47 -7.03 -21.54
C GLY A 160 -1.02 -6.83 -21.22
N ARG A 161 -1.45 -7.34 -20.07
CA ARG A 161 -2.78 -7.11 -19.49
C ARG A 161 -2.70 -7.10 -17.98
N TRP A 162 -3.41 -6.16 -17.37
CA TRP A 162 -3.45 -5.95 -15.92
C TRP A 162 -4.89 -5.84 -15.42
N VAL A 163 -5.04 -6.01 -14.11
CA VAL A 163 -6.25 -5.72 -13.36
C VAL A 163 -5.86 -4.73 -12.27
N SER A 164 -6.45 -3.53 -12.26
CA SER A 164 -6.14 -2.56 -11.21
C SER A 164 -6.60 -3.07 -9.85
N ALA A 165 -5.74 -3.00 -8.85
CA ALA A 165 -6.04 -3.50 -7.51
C ALA A 165 -7.21 -2.77 -6.80
N PHE A 166 -7.46 -1.50 -7.10
CA PHE A 166 -8.45 -0.67 -6.39
C PHE A 166 -9.84 -0.59 -7.02
N ASP A 167 -9.98 -0.88 -8.31
CA ASP A 167 -11.26 -0.79 -9.00
C ASP A 167 -11.57 -2.01 -9.88
N HIS A 168 -10.67 -3.01 -9.87
CA HIS A 168 -10.74 -4.23 -10.67
C HIS A 168 -10.91 -4.01 -12.18
N ARG A 169 -10.62 -2.81 -12.70
CA ARG A 169 -10.72 -2.52 -14.14
C ARG A 169 -9.54 -3.16 -14.86
N HIS A 170 -9.84 -3.77 -15.99
CA HIS A 170 -8.85 -4.35 -16.88
C HIS A 170 -8.27 -3.30 -17.81
N THR A 171 -6.96 -3.34 -18.03
CA THR A 171 -6.28 -2.53 -19.04
C THR A 171 -5.20 -3.35 -19.75
N ALA A 172 -4.91 -2.98 -21.00
CA ALA A 172 -3.75 -3.46 -21.76
C ALA A 172 -2.77 -2.32 -22.07
N ASP A 173 -2.95 -1.17 -21.41
CA ASP A 173 -2.10 0.02 -21.52
C ASP A 173 -1.38 0.22 -20.19
N ALA A 174 -0.08 -0.06 -20.16
CA ALA A 174 0.79 0.12 -19.00
C ALA A 174 0.90 1.59 -18.57
N VAL A 175 0.69 2.55 -19.49
CA VAL A 175 0.73 3.99 -19.20
C VAL A 175 -0.54 4.46 -18.47
N ALA A 176 -1.62 3.68 -18.54
CA ALA A 176 -2.84 3.95 -17.78
C ALA A 176 -2.72 3.56 -16.29
N LEU A 177 -1.63 2.88 -15.92
CA LEU A 177 -1.37 2.40 -14.57
C LEU A 177 -0.31 3.25 -13.86
N ASP A 178 -0.56 3.50 -12.59
CA ASP A 178 0.47 3.84 -11.61
C ASP A 178 0.80 2.59 -10.79
N VAL A 179 1.96 2.59 -10.14
CA VAL A 179 2.23 1.70 -9.01
C VAL A 179 2.05 2.53 -7.74
N ASP A 180 1.12 2.11 -6.89
CA ASP A 180 0.85 2.76 -5.62
C ASP A 180 1.52 2.02 -4.48
N HIS A 181 2.02 2.78 -3.50
CA HIS A 181 2.35 2.23 -2.19
C HIS A 181 1.03 2.04 -1.44
N LEU A 182 0.65 0.78 -1.17
CA LEU A 182 -0.64 0.46 -0.56
C LEU A 182 -0.88 1.33 0.68
N VAL A 183 0.10 1.34 1.59
CA VAL A 183 0.27 2.41 2.58
C VAL A 183 1.16 3.49 1.96
N SER A 184 0.63 4.68 1.69
CA SER A 184 1.37 5.69 0.91
C SER A 184 2.67 6.13 1.63
N LEU A 185 3.69 6.62 0.90
CA LEU A 185 4.92 7.14 1.53
C LEU A 185 4.65 8.23 2.58
N ALA A 186 3.69 9.12 2.31
CA ALA A 186 3.30 10.17 3.24
C ALA A 186 2.54 9.63 4.46
N GLU A 187 1.77 8.56 4.28
CA GLU A 187 1.12 7.85 5.38
C GLU A 187 2.15 7.10 6.23
N ALA A 188 3.03 6.31 5.61
CA ALA A 188 4.13 5.64 6.31
C ALA A 188 4.98 6.64 7.11
N HIS A 189 5.24 7.82 6.56
CA HIS A 189 5.91 8.92 7.29
C HIS A 189 5.17 9.33 8.56
N ARG A 190 3.84 9.51 8.49
CA ARG A 190 3.02 9.88 9.66
C ARG A 190 2.91 8.74 10.67
N SER A 191 2.93 7.49 10.21
CA SER A 191 2.84 6.28 11.02
C SER A 191 4.17 5.83 11.65
N GLY A 192 5.17 6.71 11.75
CA GLY A 192 6.46 6.44 12.40
C GLY A 192 7.65 6.39 11.44
N GLY A 193 7.43 6.24 10.13
CA GLY A 193 8.49 6.19 9.13
C GLY A 193 9.26 7.50 8.96
N TRP A 194 8.83 8.60 9.57
CA TRP A 194 9.63 9.82 9.68
C TRP A 194 10.99 9.60 10.36
N ALA A 195 11.04 8.63 11.29
CA ALA A 195 12.23 8.32 12.10
C ALA A 195 13.23 7.39 11.39
N TRP A 196 12.79 6.75 10.30
CA TRP A 196 13.65 5.89 9.48
C TRP A 196 14.79 6.67 8.84
N ASP A 197 15.93 5.99 8.71
CA ASP A 197 17.03 6.49 7.91
C ASP A 197 16.72 6.41 6.40
N GLU A 198 17.63 6.92 5.57
CA GLU A 198 17.44 6.96 4.12
C GLU A 198 17.37 5.56 3.50
N GLU A 199 18.08 4.58 4.08
CA GLU A 199 18.11 3.20 3.59
C GLU A 199 16.82 2.47 3.89
N GLU A 200 16.29 2.61 5.10
CA GLU A 200 14.97 2.10 5.48
C GLU A 200 13.85 2.71 4.63
N LYS A 201 13.90 4.03 4.38
CA LYS A 201 12.94 4.71 3.49
C LYS A 201 13.03 4.20 2.06
N ALA A 202 14.24 3.99 1.55
CA ALA A 202 14.45 3.40 0.24
C ALA A 202 13.95 1.94 0.18
N ALA A 203 14.22 1.14 1.21
CA ALA A 203 13.75 -0.23 1.29
C ALA A 203 12.22 -0.30 1.26
N TYR A 204 11.52 0.53 2.05
CA TYR A 204 10.05 0.62 2.02
C TYR A 204 9.53 1.02 0.64
N ALA A 205 10.15 2.04 0.06
CA ALA A 205 9.65 2.61 -1.18
C ALA A 205 9.88 1.71 -2.41
N ASN A 206 10.74 0.69 -2.30
CA ASN A 206 11.07 -0.25 -3.36
C ASN A 206 10.87 -1.72 -2.95
N ASP A 207 9.98 -1.97 -1.98
CA ASP A 207 9.74 -3.30 -1.41
C ASP A 207 9.04 -4.24 -2.41
N LEU A 208 9.82 -5.14 -3.02
CA LEU A 208 9.34 -6.21 -3.89
C LEU A 208 9.26 -7.58 -3.18
N ASP A 209 9.71 -7.65 -1.92
CA ASP A 209 9.71 -8.90 -1.14
C ASP A 209 8.31 -9.27 -0.61
N ASP A 210 7.41 -8.29 -0.54
CA ASP A 210 6.02 -8.48 -0.18
C ASP A 210 5.10 -7.84 -1.23
N PRO A 211 4.28 -8.62 -1.96
CA PRO A 211 3.46 -8.12 -3.07
C PRO A 211 2.31 -7.20 -2.60
N ARG A 212 2.16 -6.97 -1.30
CA ARG A 212 1.16 -6.04 -0.77
C ARG A 212 1.64 -4.60 -0.73
N THR A 213 2.95 -4.36 -0.64
CA THR A 213 3.48 -3.01 -0.42
C THR A 213 3.32 -2.13 -1.65
N LEU A 214 3.55 -2.68 -2.84
CA LEU A 214 3.43 -1.99 -4.12
C LEU A 214 2.42 -2.70 -5.02
N VAL A 215 1.43 -1.96 -5.52
CA VAL A 215 0.33 -2.52 -6.33
C VAL A 215 0.07 -1.71 -7.59
N ALA A 216 -0.18 -2.38 -8.71
CA ALA A 216 -0.56 -1.76 -9.97
C ALA A 216 -2.03 -1.31 -9.93
N VAL A 217 -2.25 -0.02 -10.15
CA VAL A 217 -3.57 0.60 -10.02
C VAL A 217 -3.84 1.57 -11.15
N ALA A 218 -5.11 1.75 -11.50
CA ALA A 218 -5.51 2.79 -12.44
C ALA A 218 -5.06 4.16 -11.90
N ALA A 219 -4.40 4.95 -12.75
CA ALA A 219 -3.82 6.23 -12.31
C ALA A 219 -4.88 7.21 -11.77
N SER A 220 -6.15 7.07 -12.16
CA SER A 220 -7.27 7.84 -11.59
C SER A 220 -7.57 7.44 -10.15
N SER A 221 -7.54 6.13 -9.85
CA SER A 221 -7.84 5.58 -8.54
C SER A 221 -6.71 5.89 -7.56
N ASN A 222 -5.45 5.80 -8.00
CA ASN A 222 -4.29 6.26 -7.23
C ASN A 222 -4.39 7.74 -6.84
N ARG A 223 -4.69 8.62 -7.81
CA ARG A 223 -4.90 10.05 -7.55
C ARG A 223 -6.11 10.32 -6.65
N ALA A 224 -7.13 9.48 -6.74
CA ALA A 224 -8.30 9.55 -5.88
C ALA A 224 -8.02 9.07 -4.45
N LYS A 225 -7.02 8.21 -4.22
CA LYS A 225 -6.51 7.86 -2.88
C LYS A 225 -5.60 8.97 -2.35
N GLY A 226 -4.55 9.32 -3.09
CA GLY A 226 -3.54 10.26 -2.65
C GLY A 226 -2.77 9.72 -1.46
N ASP A 227 -2.61 10.52 -0.41
CA ASP A 227 -1.95 10.13 0.83
C ASP A 227 -2.91 9.70 1.94
N ARG A 228 -4.18 9.45 1.63
CA ARG A 228 -5.19 9.10 2.64
C ARG A 228 -5.05 7.66 3.13
N ASP A 229 -5.33 7.48 4.41
CA ASP A 229 -5.56 6.21 5.09
C ASP A 229 -6.99 5.65 4.79
N PRO A 230 -7.32 4.44 5.28
CA PRO A 230 -8.64 3.84 5.18
C PRO A 230 -9.82 4.70 5.68
N ALA A 231 -9.62 5.59 6.66
CA ALA A 231 -10.67 6.49 7.14
C ALA A 231 -10.97 7.61 6.13
N GLY A 232 -9.95 8.07 5.40
CA GLY A 232 -10.08 9.10 4.37
C GLY A 232 -10.44 8.59 2.97
N TRP A 233 -10.13 7.33 2.65
CA TRP A 233 -10.39 6.74 1.35
C TRP A 233 -10.40 5.20 1.39
N LEU A 234 -11.35 4.60 0.66
CA LEU A 234 -11.41 3.16 0.40
C LEU A 234 -11.53 2.89 -1.10
N PRO A 235 -11.03 1.75 -1.59
CA PRO A 235 -11.21 1.35 -2.97
C PRO A 235 -12.69 1.05 -3.29
N GLU A 236 -13.05 1.17 -4.57
CA GLU A 236 -14.42 0.90 -5.05
C GLU A 236 -14.76 -0.59 -4.93
N GLU A 237 -13.76 -1.44 -5.12
CA GLU A 237 -13.85 -2.89 -5.08
C GLU A 237 -12.74 -3.47 -4.19
N GLY A 238 -12.90 -4.70 -3.71
CA GLY A 238 -11.81 -5.40 -2.99
C GLY A 238 -11.50 -4.86 -1.59
N VAL A 239 -12.42 -4.11 -0.97
CA VAL A 239 -12.23 -3.46 0.36
C VAL A 239 -11.67 -4.41 1.43
N CYS A 240 -12.13 -5.66 1.51
CA CYS A 240 -11.65 -6.60 2.51
C CYS A 240 -10.19 -7.01 2.30
N ARG A 241 -9.79 -7.21 1.04
CA ARG A 241 -8.38 -7.46 0.72
C ARG A 241 -7.54 -6.23 1.03
N TYR A 242 -8.01 -5.04 0.65
CA TYR A 242 -7.33 -3.78 0.96
C TYR A 242 -7.10 -3.59 2.46
N ALA A 243 -8.14 -3.77 3.29
CA ALA A 243 -8.02 -3.63 4.75
C ALA A 243 -7.03 -4.64 5.35
N ALA A 244 -7.09 -5.90 4.89
CA ALA A 244 -6.20 -6.95 5.34
C ALA A 244 -4.74 -6.71 4.90
N ASP A 245 -4.52 -6.36 3.64
CA ASP A 245 -3.19 -6.07 3.11
C ASP A 245 -2.60 -4.81 3.77
N TRP A 246 -3.44 -3.82 4.08
CA TRP A 246 -3.05 -2.60 4.78
C TRP A 246 -2.50 -2.89 6.19
N VAL A 247 -3.23 -3.66 7.01
CA VAL A 247 -2.76 -4.02 8.36
C VAL A 247 -1.51 -4.89 8.31
N ALA A 248 -1.38 -5.75 7.31
CA ALA A 248 -0.19 -6.57 7.14
C ALA A 248 1.05 -5.74 6.76
N VAL A 249 0.91 -4.77 5.85
CA VAL A 249 2.01 -3.86 5.50
C VAL A 249 2.42 -3.03 6.72
N LYS A 250 1.47 -2.48 7.47
CA LYS A 250 1.78 -1.73 8.70
C LYS A 250 2.48 -2.61 9.75
N ALA A 251 2.00 -3.84 9.96
CA ALA A 251 2.61 -4.78 10.88
C ALA A 251 4.02 -5.19 10.47
N ARG A 252 4.24 -5.47 9.18
CA ARG A 252 5.55 -5.84 8.63
C ARG A 252 6.60 -4.76 8.84
N TRP A 253 6.21 -3.50 8.64
CA TRP A 253 7.11 -2.35 8.73
C TRP A 253 7.12 -1.68 10.10
N GLY A 254 6.37 -2.19 11.07
CA GLY A 254 6.30 -1.59 12.41
C GLY A 254 5.69 -0.19 12.42
N LEU A 255 4.75 0.08 11.50
CA LEU A 255 4.03 1.34 11.40
C LEU A 255 2.83 1.35 12.36
N SER A 256 2.55 2.50 12.97
CA SER A 256 1.36 2.71 13.80
C SER A 256 0.10 2.97 12.96
N VAL A 257 -1.05 2.83 13.60
CA VAL A 257 -2.34 3.32 13.10
C VAL A 257 -2.80 4.49 13.96
N ASP A 258 -3.52 5.45 13.39
CA ASP A 258 -4.23 6.43 14.20
C ASP A 258 -5.62 5.92 14.63
N ALA A 259 -6.30 6.67 15.50
CA ALA A 259 -7.56 6.22 16.09
C ALA A 259 -8.71 6.13 15.07
N GLU A 260 -8.78 7.04 14.09
CA GLU A 260 -9.84 7.04 13.07
C GLU A 260 -9.62 5.90 12.07
N GLU A 261 -8.36 5.69 11.69
CA GLU A 261 -7.92 4.58 10.87
C GLU A 261 -8.18 3.22 11.54
N ALA A 262 -7.77 3.05 12.80
CA ALA A 262 -7.97 1.82 13.56
C ALA A 262 -9.46 1.48 13.72
N THR A 263 -10.30 2.50 13.97
CA THR A 263 -11.75 2.33 14.04
C THR A 263 -12.30 1.86 12.70
N THR A 264 -11.91 2.50 11.60
CA THR A 264 -12.38 2.14 10.25
C THR A 264 -11.95 0.73 9.86
N LEU A 265 -10.70 0.37 10.12
CA LEU A 265 -10.18 -0.98 9.84
C LEU A 265 -10.89 -2.03 10.70
N SER A 266 -11.09 -1.76 12.00
CA SER A 266 -11.81 -2.66 12.90
C SER A 266 -13.24 -2.87 12.46
N ASP A 267 -13.96 -1.80 12.12
CA ASP A 267 -15.34 -1.88 11.65
C ASP A 267 -15.42 -2.76 10.39
N LEU A 268 -14.57 -2.50 9.39
CA LEU A 268 -14.50 -3.32 8.17
C LEU A 268 -14.19 -4.79 8.47
N LEU A 269 -13.19 -5.06 9.30
CA LEU A 269 -12.71 -6.42 9.60
C LEU A 269 -13.67 -7.20 10.51
N VAL A 270 -14.56 -6.52 11.24
CA VAL A 270 -15.69 -7.13 11.95
C VAL A 270 -16.87 -7.38 11.00
N ASP A 271 -17.22 -6.43 10.13
CA ASP A 271 -18.27 -6.53 9.10
C ASP A 271 -18.07 -5.42 8.04
N PRO A 272 -17.98 -5.71 6.73
CA PRO A 272 -18.35 -6.96 6.06
C PRO A 272 -17.20 -7.97 5.86
N CYS A 273 -16.01 -7.70 6.40
CA CYS A 273 -14.79 -8.47 6.11
C CYS A 273 -14.43 -9.51 7.18
N ALA A 274 -15.42 -9.95 7.97
CA ALA A 274 -15.25 -10.94 9.03
C ALA A 274 -14.47 -12.17 8.57
N GLY A 275 -13.43 -12.54 9.32
CA GLY A 275 -12.61 -13.73 9.07
C GLY A 275 -11.67 -13.60 7.85
N THR A 276 -11.43 -12.38 7.37
CA THR A 276 -10.39 -12.15 6.36
C THR A 276 -9.03 -12.48 6.95
N THR A 277 -8.28 -13.33 6.28
CA THR A 277 -6.94 -13.74 6.71
C THR A 277 -5.85 -13.13 5.85
N VAL A 278 -4.72 -12.79 6.45
CA VAL A 278 -3.51 -12.34 5.76
C VAL A 278 -2.45 -13.44 5.73
N ALA A 279 -1.73 -13.55 4.62
CA ALA A 279 -0.56 -14.42 4.57
C ALA A 279 0.55 -13.86 5.48
N PRO A 280 1.33 -14.72 6.16
CA PRO A 280 2.54 -14.28 6.84
C PRO A 280 3.47 -13.53 5.88
N TRP A 281 4.20 -12.53 6.38
CA TRP A 281 5.17 -11.76 5.62
C TRP A 281 6.62 -12.14 5.98
N PRO A 282 7.57 -12.02 5.04
CA PRO A 282 8.98 -12.00 5.39
C PRO A 282 9.33 -10.71 6.16
N PRO A 283 10.40 -10.70 6.97
CA PRO A 283 10.92 -9.45 7.50
C PRO A 283 11.35 -8.50 6.36
N PRO A 284 11.31 -7.18 6.55
CA PRO A 284 11.84 -6.22 5.57
C PRO A 284 13.32 -6.45 5.27
N SER A 285 13.70 -6.38 3.98
CA SER A 285 15.09 -6.38 3.55
C SER A 285 15.65 -4.95 3.56
N THR A 286 16.13 -4.50 4.73
CA THR A 286 17.00 -3.32 4.82
C THR A 286 18.43 -3.79 4.57
N GLY A 287 19.13 -3.20 3.60
CA GLY A 287 20.49 -3.63 3.22
C GLY A 287 21.41 -3.73 4.44
N ASP A 288 22.10 -4.86 4.55
CA ASP A 288 23.14 -5.19 5.54
C ASP A 288 23.05 -4.49 6.92
N GLY A 289 22.15 -4.98 7.78
CA GLY A 289 22.38 -4.98 9.24
C GLY A 289 22.03 -3.70 9.99
N GLY A 290 21.17 -2.85 9.43
CA GLY A 290 20.35 -1.95 10.23
C GLY A 290 19.56 -2.79 11.22
N ALA A 291 19.94 -2.72 12.49
CA ALA A 291 19.17 -3.31 13.58
C ALA A 291 17.71 -2.94 13.35
N ALA A 292 16.80 -3.92 13.49
CA ALA A 292 15.40 -3.64 13.76
C ALA A 292 15.32 -2.38 14.63
N PRO A 293 14.39 -1.42 14.36
CA PRO A 293 14.25 -0.23 15.18
C PRO A 293 14.36 -0.71 16.63
N PRO A 294 15.17 -0.07 17.50
CA PRO A 294 15.38 -0.61 18.83
C PRO A 294 14.02 -0.99 19.33
N SER A 295 13.84 -2.30 19.53
CA SER A 295 12.90 -2.79 20.49
C SER A 295 13.41 -2.23 21.82
N THR A 296 13.21 -0.94 22.06
CA THR A 296 12.30 -0.61 23.12
C THR A 296 11.06 -1.45 22.78
N SER A 297 10.84 -2.66 23.30
CA SER A 297 10.79 -2.84 24.75
C SER A 297 10.56 -1.48 25.42
N GLY A 298 9.54 -0.75 24.92
CA GLY A 298 8.56 -0.24 25.84
C GLY A 298 8.29 -1.46 26.70
N VAL A 299 8.85 -1.44 27.90
CA VAL A 299 8.29 -2.21 29.01
C VAL A 299 6.80 -2.23 28.75
N PRO A 300 6.16 -3.40 28.57
CA PRO A 300 4.75 -3.44 28.25
C PRO A 300 4.11 -2.48 29.22
N VAL A 301 3.56 -1.37 28.71
CA VAL A 301 2.73 -0.48 29.52
C VAL A 301 1.76 -1.46 30.13
N PRO A 302 1.78 -1.67 31.46
CA PRO A 302 0.94 -2.69 32.04
C PRO A 302 -0.47 -2.32 31.59
N LEU A 303 -1.06 -3.17 30.73
CA LEU A 303 -2.44 -3.06 30.30
C LEU A 303 -3.22 -2.85 31.59
N VAL A 304 -3.66 -1.61 31.80
CA VAL A 304 -4.50 -1.29 32.93
C VAL A 304 -5.74 -2.15 32.69
N PRO A 305 -6.05 -3.12 33.58
CA PRO A 305 -7.14 -4.05 33.32
C PRO A 305 -8.40 -3.27 33.01
N ALA A 306 -9.18 -3.73 32.02
CA ALA A 306 -10.49 -3.16 31.73
C ALA A 306 -11.30 -3.11 33.03
N GLY A 307 -11.60 -1.90 33.52
CA GLY A 307 -12.26 -1.66 34.80
C GLY A 307 -11.38 -1.23 35.98
N ALA A 308 -10.15 -0.78 35.77
CA ALA A 308 -9.31 -0.24 36.84
C ALA A 308 -9.86 1.06 37.45
N ASP A 309 -9.63 1.23 38.76
CA ASP A 309 -9.94 2.45 39.49
C ASP A 309 -9.25 3.68 38.86
N PRO A 310 -9.88 4.87 38.91
CA PRO A 310 -9.28 6.10 38.39
C PRO A 310 -7.89 6.39 38.98
N PHE A 311 -6.95 6.88 38.16
CA PHE A 311 -5.63 7.27 38.65
C PHE A 311 -5.75 8.38 39.70
N PRO A 312 -4.92 8.37 40.77
CA PRO A 312 -5.01 9.37 41.82
C PRO A 312 -4.61 10.79 41.38
N ASN A 313 -3.79 10.91 40.33
CA ASN A 313 -3.37 12.18 39.71
C ASN A 313 -2.67 11.92 38.35
N CYS A 314 -2.49 12.98 37.56
CA CYS A 314 -1.87 12.89 36.24
C CYS A 314 -0.39 12.48 36.24
N SER A 315 0.33 12.73 37.34
CA SER A 315 1.70 12.23 37.46
C SER A 315 1.74 10.71 37.52
N ALA A 316 0.77 10.07 38.18
CA ALA A 316 0.65 8.62 38.23
C ALA A 316 0.28 8.03 36.86
N ALA A 317 -0.64 8.67 36.12
CA ALA A 317 -1.01 8.25 34.77
C ALA A 317 0.16 8.36 33.78
N ARG A 318 0.90 9.49 33.79
CA ARG A 318 2.09 9.69 32.95
C ARG A 318 3.25 8.76 33.31
N ALA A 319 3.43 8.45 34.59
CA ALA A 319 4.50 7.56 35.05
C ALA A 319 4.38 6.14 34.50
N VAL A 320 3.18 5.73 34.10
CA VAL A 320 2.92 4.43 33.46
C VAL A 320 2.59 4.55 31.97
N GLY A 321 2.71 5.74 31.38
CA GLY A 321 2.43 5.95 29.95
C GLY A 321 0.94 5.88 29.58
N ALA A 322 0.04 6.04 30.54
CA ALA A 322 -1.41 5.98 30.30
C ALA A 322 -2.05 7.33 29.97
N ALA A 323 -1.27 8.42 29.88
CA ALA A 323 -1.79 9.76 29.57
C ALA A 323 -1.41 10.20 28.14
N PRO A 324 -2.27 10.94 27.42
CA PRO A 324 -3.59 11.44 27.84
C PRO A 324 -4.64 10.33 27.98
N LEU A 325 -5.63 10.53 28.87
CA LEU A 325 -6.74 9.60 29.13
C LEU A 325 -8.04 10.20 28.58
N HIS A 326 -8.85 9.42 27.88
CA HIS A 326 -10.13 9.87 27.36
C HIS A 326 -11.33 9.39 28.21
N GLN A 327 -12.41 10.17 28.21
CA GLN A 327 -13.61 9.85 28.97
C GLN A 327 -14.17 8.47 28.56
N GLY A 328 -14.19 7.53 29.52
CA GLY A 328 -14.64 6.15 29.30
C GLY A 328 -13.51 5.13 29.28
N GLU A 329 -12.24 5.58 29.22
CA GLU A 329 -11.09 4.69 29.31
C GLU A 329 -10.83 4.22 30.76
N PRO A 330 -10.33 2.98 30.96
CA PRO A 330 -9.91 2.50 32.27
C PRO A 330 -8.86 3.43 32.90
N GLY A 331 -9.06 3.78 34.18
CA GLY A 331 -8.18 4.74 34.86
C GLY A 331 -8.55 6.22 34.68
N TYR A 332 -9.50 6.55 33.79
CA TYR A 332 -10.06 7.90 33.69
C TYR A 332 -10.81 8.30 34.98
N GLY A 333 -10.63 9.54 35.42
CA GLY A 333 -11.44 10.15 36.48
C GLY A 333 -11.64 11.63 36.20
N ALA A 334 -12.86 12.15 36.42
CA ALA A 334 -13.18 13.55 36.17
C ALA A 334 -12.34 14.56 36.98
N HIS A 335 -11.61 14.11 38.01
CA HIS A 335 -10.64 14.94 38.75
C HIS A 335 -9.29 15.07 38.04
N LEU A 336 -9.05 14.33 36.96
CA LEU A 336 -7.85 14.38 36.11
C LEU A 336 -8.06 15.25 34.85
N ASP A 337 -9.32 15.49 34.49
CA ASP A 337 -9.79 16.35 33.40
C ASP A 337 -10.09 17.73 34.00
N GLY A 338 -9.10 18.61 33.91
CA GLY A 338 -9.09 19.90 34.63
C GLY A 338 -10.04 20.94 34.03
N ASP A 339 -10.32 20.84 32.72
CA ASP A 339 -11.20 21.74 31.97
C ASP A 339 -12.52 21.10 31.53
N GLY A 340 -12.66 19.78 31.72
CA GLY A 340 -13.93 19.06 31.59
C GLY A 340 -14.30 18.74 30.15
N ASP A 341 -13.31 18.65 29.26
CA ASP A 341 -13.52 18.48 27.82
C ASP A 341 -13.53 17.00 27.38
N GLY A 342 -13.25 16.09 28.31
CA GLY A 342 -13.19 14.65 28.06
C GLY A 342 -11.78 14.12 27.85
N THR A 343 -10.74 14.96 27.91
CA THR A 343 -9.33 14.57 27.85
C THR A 343 -8.63 14.90 29.17
N ALA A 344 -8.34 13.87 29.95
CA ALA A 344 -7.60 13.98 31.19
C ALA A 344 -6.08 13.97 30.95
N CYS A 345 -5.35 14.75 31.75
CA CYS A 345 -3.89 14.78 31.79
C CYS A 345 -3.18 15.25 30.51
N GLU A 346 -3.76 16.25 29.84
CA GLU A 346 -3.07 17.11 28.86
C GLU A 346 -1.82 17.81 29.43
#